data_AF-R9KM49-F1
#
_entry.id   AF-R9KM49-F1
#
_cell.length_a   1.000
_cell.length_b   1.000
_cell.length_c   1.000
_cell.angle_alpha   90.00
_cell.angle_beta   90.00
_cell.angle_gamma   90.00
#
_symmetry.space_group_name_H-M   'P 1'
#
loop_
_entity.id
_entity.type
_entity.pdbx_description
1 polymer ?
#
loop_
_entity_poly.entity_id
_entity_poly.type
_entity_poly.pdbx_seq_one_letter_code
_entity_poly.pdbx_strand_id
1 'polypeptide(L)'
;MGLFSGLLFCADCGSVMYQQRYQTDKRRQDCYICGSYKKRTADCTAHFIRTDLLTAGVTENLRKVTSYAAKHEARFMKLLTEQTEDGSKRRNAAKKKELEAAEKRIAELSAIFKRLYEDSVAGRISDERFTELSADYEAEQKELKEKAAALQSELSKTLEATANAEKFMKVVRKYTSFEELTPTLLREFVEKIVIHESEALDGKRRGKLRRQEIEIYYSFVGKVELPD
;
A
#
# COMPACT_ATOMS: atom_id res chain seq x y z
N MET A 1 -6.39 21.86 14.20
CA MET A 1 -5.78 20.70 13.51
C MET A 1 -5.17 21.18 12.19
N GLY A 2 -3.98 20.70 11.84
CA GLY A 2 -3.33 21.06 10.57
C GLY A 2 -3.92 20.31 9.38
N LEU A 3 -3.83 20.90 8.19
CA LEU A 3 -4.40 20.36 6.95
C LEU A 3 -3.94 18.92 6.65
N PHE A 4 -2.66 18.61 6.90
CA PHE A 4 -2.05 17.30 6.66
C PHE A 4 -1.87 16.45 7.92
N SER A 5 -2.57 16.78 9.00
CA SER A 5 -2.46 16.06 10.27
C SER A 5 -2.81 14.57 10.09
N GLY A 6 -1.86 13.69 10.42
CA GLY A 6 -2.02 12.23 10.30
C GLY A 6 -1.71 11.67 8.90
N LEU A 7 -1.35 12.50 7.92
CA LEU A 7 -1.03 12.07 6.56
C LEU A 7 0.48 12.10 6.25
N LEU A 8 1.28 12.77 7.08
CA LEU A 8 2.71 13.00 6.80
C LEU A 8 3.61 12.04 7.58
N PHE A 9 4.55 11.44 6.87
CA PHE A 9 5.51 10.48 7.41
C PHE A 9 6.93 10.84 6.98
N CYS A 10 7.90 10.62 7.86
CA CYS A 10 9.32 10.75 7.55
C CYS A 10 9.81 9.55 6.74
N ALA A 11 10.56 9.78 5.67
CA ALA A 11 11.13 8.72 4.84
C ALA A 11 12.12 7.84 5.62
N ASP A 12 12.99 8.45 6.43
CA ASP A 12 14.10 7.75 7.09
C ASP A 12 13.65 6.88 8.27
N CYS A 13 12.77 7.41 9.12
CA CYS A 13 12.39 6.75 10.38
C CYS A 13 10.92 6.30 10.42
N GLY A 14 10.17 6.49 9.32
CA GLY A 14 8.76 6.10 9.19
C GLY A 14 7.79 6.80 10.15
N SER A 15 8.27 7.73 10.97
CA SER A 15 7.48 8.33 12.05
C SER A 15 6.58 9.45 11.52
N VAL A 16 5.41 9.62 12.15
CA VAL A 16 4.46 10.68 11.81
C VAL A 16 5.10 12.06 12.04
N MET A 17 4.84 13.00 11.12
CA MET A 17 5.28 14.38 11.26
C MET A 17 4.23 15.23 11.98
N TYR A 18 4.68 16.08 12.89
CA TYR A 18 3.80 16.96 13.67
C TYR A 18 3.86 18.40 13.17
N GLN A 19 2.71 19.06 13.16
CA GLN A 19 2.65 20.49 12.87
C GLN A 19 3.34 21.28 14.00
N GLN A 20 4.16 22.24 13.62
CA GLN A 20 4.77 23.22 14.51
C GLN A 20 4.58 24.61 13.93
N ARG A 21 4.08 25.51 14.78
CA ARG A 21 3.86 26.91 14.44
C ARG A 21 4.97 27.74 15.06
N TYR A 22 5.71 28.45 14.22
CA TYR A 22 6.66 29.46 14.67
C TYR A 22 5.99 30.83 14.54
N GLN A 23 5.75 31.46 15.68
CA GLN A 23 5.21 32.81 15.76
C GLN A 23 6.18 33.67 16.57
N THR A 24 6.91 34.53 15.87
CA THR A 24 7.69 35.62 16.45
C THR A 24 7.27 36.94 15.79
N ASP A 25 7.60 38.07 16.40
CA ASP A 25 7.26 39.41 15.89
C ASP A 25 7.73 39.66 14.44
N LYS A 26 8.75 38.92 13.99
CA LYS A 26 9.34 39.04 12.65
C LYS A 26 9.01 37.86 11.71
N ARG A 27 8.43 36.77 12.21
CA ARG A 27 8.22 35.54 11.42
C ARG A 27 7.01 34.77 11.91
N ARG A 28 6.03 34.61 11.01
CA ARG A 28 4.91 33.68 11.17
C ARG A 28 5.06 32.57 10.14
N GLN A 29 5.41 31.37 10.58
CA GLN A 29 5.64 30.25 9.70
C GLN A 29 5.20 28.93 10.33
N ASP A 30 4.31 28.24 9.63
CA ASP A 30 3.89 26.89 9.96
C ASP A 30 4.74 25.88 9.20
N CYS A 31 5.12 24.80 9.88
CA CYS A 31 5.90 23.72 9.31
C CYS A 31 5.46 22.37 9.89
N TYR A 32 5.91 21.30 9.27
CA TYR A 32 5.85 19.95 9.80
C TYR A 32 7.26 19.46 10.09
N ILE A 33 7.42 18.79 11.24
CA ILE A 33 8.70 18.25 11.70
C ILE A 33 8.55 16.78 12.06
N CYS A 34 9.57 15.97 11.78
CA CYS A 34 9.59 14.56 12.13
C CYS A 34 9.36 14.36 13.65
N GLY A 35 8.41 13.47 13.99
CA GLY A 35 8.05 13.20 15.36
C GLY A 35 9.16 12.55 16.18
N SER A 36 9.94 11.66 15.58
CA SER A 36 11.05 11.01 16.28
C SER A 36 12.20 11.95 16.58
N TYR A 37 12.55 12.82 15.63
CA TYR A 37 13.51 13.90 15.87
C TYR A 37 13.04 14.85 16.98
N LYS A 38 11.76 15.25 16.95
CA LYS A 38 11.20 16.18 17.94
C LYS A 38 11.15 15.58 19.35
N LYS A 39 10.72 14.32 19.48
CA LYS A 39 10.60 13.62 20.77
C LYS A 39 11.91 12.97 21.24
N ARG A 40 12.94 12.96 20.39
CA ARG A 40 14.23 12.27 20.60
C ARG A 40 14.04 10.77 20.89
N THR A 41 13.10 10.14 20.18
CA THR A 41 12.75 8.72 20.38
C THR A 41 13.53 7.76 19.48
N ALA A 42 14.13 8.26 18.41
CA ALA A 42 15.01 7.50 17.50
C ALA A 42 16.03 8.44 16.86
N ASP A 43 17.12 7.88 16.35
CA ASP A 43 18.13 8.61 15.59
C ASP A 43 17.59 8.93 14.19
N CYS A 44 17.10 10.16 14.02
CA CYS A 44 16.64 10.70 12.75
C CYS A 44 17.18 12.13 12.59
N THR A 45 17.46 12.53 11.35
CA THR A 45 17.88 13.91 11.07
C THR A 45 16.68 14.87 11.18
N ALA A 46 16.96 16.18 11.15
CA ALA A 46 15.95 17.22 11.30
C ALA A 46 15.07 17.35 10.04
N HIS A 47 14.26 16.33 9.74
CA HIS A 47 13.28 16.39 8.66
C HIS A 47 12.23 17.45 8.97
N PHE A 48 12.23 18.50 8.16
CA PHE A 48 11.25 19.57 8.25
C PHE A 48 10.78 19.96 6.85
N ILE A 49 9.52 20.36 6.74
CA ILE A 49 8.98 20.97 5.53
C ILE A 49 8.05 22.12 5.92
N ARG A 50 8.04 23.19 5.15
CA ARG A 50 7.12 24.31 5.39
C ARG A 50 5.73 23.96 4.90
N THR A 51 4.71 24.36 5.66
CA THR A 51 3.32 24.05 5.32
C THR A 51 2.89 24.71 4.01
N ASP A 52 3.32 25.93 3.72
CA ASP A 52 2.99 26.63 2.48
C ASP A 52 3.58 25.95 1.23
N LEU A 53 4.85 25.55 1.29
CA LEU A 53 5.50 24.80 0.21
C LEU A 53 4.88 23.43 0.00
N LEU A 54 4.58 22.71 1.09
CA LEU A 54 3.91 21.42 1.02
C LEU A 54 2.51 21.57 0.40
N THR A 55 1.71 22.54 0.85
CA THR A 55 0.38 22.80 0.29
C THR A 55 0.46 23.11 -1.20
N ALA A 56 1.41 23.95 -1.62
CA ALA A 56 1.59 24.29 -3.04
C ALA A 56 1.97 23.06 -3.88
N GLY A 57 2.98 22.29 -3.44
CA GLY A 57 3.46 21.11 -4.17
C GLY A 57 2.40 20.01 -4.26
N VAL A 58 1.67 19.75 -3.17
CA VAL A 58 0.57 18.77 -3.17
C VAL A 58 -0.58 19.25 -4.05
N THR A 59 -0.96 20.53 -3.99
CA THR A 59 -2.01 21.09 -4.85
C THR A 59 -1.66 20.95 -6.33
N GLU A 60 -0.43 21.30 -6.71
CA GLU A 60 0.04 21.20 -8.08
C GLU A 60 0.05 19.74 -8.56
N ASN A 61 0.54 18.81 -7.74
CA ASN A 61 0.56 17.40 -8.09
C ASN A 61 -0.86 16.82 -8.25
N LEU A 62 -1.77 17.10 -7.32
CA LEU A 62 -3.16 16.67 -7.44
C LEU A 62 -3.81 17.23 -8.70
N ARG A 63 -3.62 18.52 -9.01
CA ARG A 63 -4.16 19.13 -10.24
C ARG A 63 -3.61 18.46 -11.50
N LYS A 64 -2.33 18.09 -11.52
CA LYS A 64 -1.73 17.35 -12.64
C LYS A 64 -2.37 15.97 -12.79
N VAL A 65 -2.47 15.21 -11.70
CA VAL A 65 -3.07 13.86 -11.69
C VAL A 65 -4.55 13.91 -12.10
N THR A 66 -5.35 14.80 -11.51
CA THR A 66 -6.77 14.90 -11.86
C THR A 66 -6.99 15.39 -13.28
N SER A 67 -6.21 16.38 -13.75
CA SER A 67 -6.26 16.85 -15.15
C SER A 67 -5.89 15.73 -16.12
N TYR A 68 -4.83 14.98 -15.85
CA TYR A 68 -4.39 13.89 -16.73
C TYR A 68 -5.44 12.76 -16.76
N ALA A 69 -5.92 12.34 -15.59
CA ALA A 69 -6.95 11.32 -15.47
C ALA A 69 -8.27 11.73 -16.15
N ALA A 70 -8.66 13.01 -16.08
CA ALA A 70 -9.85 13.52 -16.76
C ALA A 70 -9.70 13.57 -18.29
N LYS A 71 -8.51 13.94 -18.80
CA LYS A 71 -8.24 14.03 -20.26
C LYS A 71 -7.98 12.68 -20.90
N HIS A 72 -7.40 11.75 -20.16
CA HIS A 72 -6.88 10.48 -20.68
C HIS A 72 -7.36 9.28 -19.86
N GLU A 73 -8.65 9.24 -19.51
CA GLU A 73 -9.22 8.24 -18.60
C GLU A 73 -8.85 6.79 -18.97
N ALA A 74 -9.04 6.38 -20.23
CA ALA A 74 -8.71 5.02 -20.65
C ALA A 74 -7.21 4.69 -20.52
N ARG A 75 -6.33 5.64 -20.83
CA ARG A 75 -4.87 5.47 -20.69
C ARG A 75 -4.45 5.47 -19.23
N PHE A 76 -5.08 6.32 -18.42
CA PHE A 76 -4.80 6.41 -17.00
C PHE A 76 -5.27 5.16 -16.25
N MET A 77 -6.47 4.64 -16.56
CA MET A 77 -6.93 3.35 -16.05
C MET A 77 -5.95 2.23 -16.40
N LYS A 78 -5.47 2.20 -17.65
CA LYS A 78 -4.47 1.23 -18.08
C LYS A 78 -3.15 1.36 -17.30
N LEU A 79 -2.66 2.59 -17.12
CA LEU A 79 -1.46 2.89 -16.32
C LEU A 79 -1.61 2.40 -14.87
N LEU A 80 -2.76 2.66 -14.24
CA LEU A 80 -3.03 2.23 -12.86
C LEU A 80 -3.08 0.71 -12.74
N THR A 81 -3.70 0.03 -13.71
CA THR A 81 -3.71 -1.45 -13.77
C THR A 81 -2.32 -2.00 -14.04
N GLU A 82 -1.53 -1.38 -14.92
CA GLU A 82 -0.16 -1.83 -15.23
C GLU A 82 0.80 -1.61 -14.07
N GLN A 83 0.76 -0.46 -13.39
CA GLN A 83 1.59 -0.18 -12.20
C GLN A 83 1.29 -1.13 -11.03
N THR A 84 0.04 -1.60 -10.91
CA THR A 84 -0.32 -2.64 -9.93
C THR A 84 0.03 -4.05 -10.40
N GLU A 85 0.14 -4.28 -11.71
CA GLU A 85 0.43 -5.58 -12.33
C GLU A 85 1.91 -5.85 -12.64
N ASP A 86 2.75 -4.81 -12.80
CA ASP A 86 4.12 -4.93 -13.34
C ASP A 86 5.10 -5.65 -12.40
N GLY A 87 4.77 -5.79 -11.12
CA GLY A 87 5.47 -6.70 -10.20
C GLY A 87 4.90 -8.13 -10.16
N SER A 88 3.68 -8.34 -10.67
CA SER A 88 2.82 -9.46 -10.26
C SER A 88 2.46 -10.44 -11.37
N LYS A 89 2.36 -10.09 -12.66
CA LYS A 89 1.79 -11.03 -13.67
C LYS A 89 2.47 -12.41 -13.71
N ARG A 90 3.80 -12.46 -13.77
CA ARG A 90 4.55 -13.74 -13.79
C ARG A 90 4.52 -14.44 -12.43
N ARG A 91 4.55 -13.68 -11.33
CA ARG A 91 4.46 -14.24 -9.95
C ARG A 91 3.05 -14.77 -9.66
N ASN A 92 2.01 -14.08 -10.10
CA ASN A 92 0.60 -14.43 -9.94
C ASN A 92 0.25 -15.64 -10.79
N ALA A 93 0.77 -15.73 -12.02
CA ALA A 93 0.59 -16.93 -12.84
C ALA A 93 1.23 -18.17 -12.18
N ALA A 94 2.42 -18.03 -11.59
CA ALA A 94 3.05 -19.10 -10.83
C ALA A 94 2.27 -19.46 -9.56
N LYS A 95 1.89 -18.45 -8.75
CA LYS A 95 1.07 -18.63 -7.54
C LYS A 95 -0.29 -19.26 -7.81
N LYS A 96 -0.92 -18.92 -8.93
CA LYS A 96 -2.19 -19.53 -9.36
C LYS A 96 -2.00 -21.01 -9.69
N LYS A 97 -0.91 -21.37 -10.39
CA LYS A 97 -0.57 -22.79 -10.63
C LYS A 97 -0.26 -23.54 -9.34
N GLU A 98 0.45 -22.90 -8.41
CA GLU A 98 0.73 -23.48 -7.08
C GLU A 98 -0.56 -23.69 -6.27
N LEU A 99 -1.49 -22.73 -6.31
CA LEU A 99 -2.80 -22.85 -5.69
C LEU A 99 -3.60 -24.02 -6.30
N GLU A 100 -3.68 -24.09 -7.63
CA GLU A 100 -4.37 -25.19 -8.33
C GLU A 100 -3.74 -26.56 -7.99
N ALA A 101 -2.41 -26.64 -7.88
CA ALA A 101 -1.71 -27.85 -7.49
C ALA A 101 -2.01 -28.25 -6.03
N ALA A 102 -2.01 -27.28 -5.10
CA ALA A 102 -2.35 -27.52 -3.69
C ALA A 102 -3.81 -27.98 -3.53
N GLU A 103 -4.75 -27.33 -4.22
CA GLU A 103 -6.17 -27.71 -4.22
C GLU A 103 -6.38 -29.12 -4.78
N LYS A 104 -5.69 -29.46 -5.88
CA LYS A 104 -5.74 -30.82 -6.45
C LYS A 104 -5.23 -31.85 -5.45
N ARG A 105 -4.10 -31.58 -4.78
CA ARG A 105 -3.54 -32.49 -3.77
C ARG A 105 -4.46 -32.64 -2.56
N ILE A 106 -5.10 -31.56 -2.09
CA ILE A 106 -6.10 -31.61 -1.02
C ILE A 106 -7.29 -32.51 -1.41
N ALA A 107 -7.75 -32.43 -2.67
CA ALA A 107 -8.83 -33.26 -3.17
C ALA A 107 -8.42 -34.74 -3.27
N GLU A 108 -7.21 -35.03 -3.74
CA GLU A 108 -6.64 -36.39 -3.75
C GLU A 108 -6.55 -36.97 -2.34
N LEU A 109 -6.01 -36.21 -1.38
CA LEU A 109 -5.92 -36.61 0.03
C LEU A 109 -7.31 -36.90 0.60
N SER A 110 -8.30 -36.05 0.30
CA SER A 110 -9.69 -36.25 0.74
C SER A 110 -10.31 -37.54 0.17
N ALA A 111 -9.97 -37.92 -1.06
CA ALA A 111 -10.43 -39.16 -1.67
C ALA A 111 -9.74 -40.39 -1.05
N ILE A 112 -8.45 -40.30 -0.75
CA ILE A 112 -7.69 -41.34 -0.03
C ILE A 112 -8.31 -41.55 1.36
N PHE A 113 -8.59 -40.46 2.07
CA PHE A 113 -9.16 -40.51 3.42
C PHE A 113 -10.53 -41.18 3.46
N LYS A 114 -11.40 -40.88 2.48
CA LYS A 114 -12.71 -41.53 2.35
C LYS A 114 -12.57 -43.05 2.19
N ARG A 115 -11.66 -43.51 1.33
CA ARG A 115 -11.39 -44.94 1.14
C ARG A 115 -10.81 -45.59 2.40
N LEU A 116 -9.88 -44.92 3.06
CA LEU A 116 -9.28 -45.39 4.32
C LEU A 116 -10.36 -45.59 5.41
N TYR A 117 -11.31 -44.65 5.48
CA TYR A 117 -12.45 -44.74 6.39
C TYR A 117 -13.39 -45.90 6.03
N GLU A 118 -13.71 -46.07 4.74
CA GLU A 118 -14.50 -47.21 4.25
C GLU A 118 -13.84 -48.56 4.60
N ASP A 119 -12.52 -48.66 4.47
CA ASP A 119 -11.76 -49.87 4.82
C ASP A 119 -11.70 -50.14 6.33
N SER A 120 -11.66 -49.10 7.16
CA SER A 120 -11.76 -49.20 8.63
C SER A 120 -13.13 -49.70 9.06
N VAL A 121 -14.22 -49.10 8.56
CA VAL A 121 -15.59 -49.52 8.88
C VAL A 121 -15.88 -50.93 8.38
N ALA A 122 -15.28 -51.34 7.25
CA ALA A 122 -15.38 -52.70 6.73
C ALA A 122 -14.51 -53.73 7.50
N GLY A 123 -13.75 -53.29 8.51
CA GLY A 123 -12.87 -54.14 9.33
C GLY A 123 -11.63 -54.66 8.59
N ARG A 124 -11.27 -54.07 7.45
CA ARG A 124 -10.07 -54.45 6.68
C ARG A 124 -8.78 -53.90 7.31
N ILE A 125 -8.89 -52.83 8.09
CA ILE A 125 -7.80 -52.25 8.87
C ILE A 125 -8.27 -52.04 10.32
N SER A 126 -7.36 -52.18 11.28
CA SER A 126 -7.64 -51.87 12.68
C SER A 126 -7.70 -50.37 12.92
N ASP A 127 -8.40 -49.95 13.97
CA ASP A 127 -8.49 -48.53 14.36
C ASP A 127 -7.13 -47.92 14.68
N GLU A 128 -6.23 -48.70 15.28
CA GLU A 128 -4.83 -48.29 15.53
C GLU A 128 -4.11 -47.96 14.22
N ARG A 129 -4.23 -48.83 13.20
CA ARG A 129 -3.63 -48.58 11.89
C ARG A 129 -4.31 -47.45 11.12
N PHE A 130 -5.62 -47.28 11.26
CA PHE A 130 -6.33 -46.14 10.68
C PHE A 130 -5.78 -44.84 11.27
N THR A 131 -5.63 -44.77 12.59
CA THR A 131 -5.11 -43.58 13.29
C THR A 131 -3.69 -43.24 12.84
N GLU A 132 -2.82 -44.24 12.74
CA GLU A 132 -1.44 -44.06 12.28
C GLU A 132 -1.37 -43.56 10.83
N LEU A 133 -2.11 -44.21 9.91
CA LEU A 133 -2.10 -43.84 8.48
C LEU A 133 -2.81 -42.52 8.20
N SER A 134 -3.83 -42.17 8.99
CA SER A 134 -4.58 -40.92 8.82
C SER A 134 -3.82 -39.70 9.31
N ALA A 135 -2.99 -39.84 10.36
CA ALA A 135 -2.24 -38.73 10.96
C ALA A 135 -1.37 -37.99 9.94
N ASP A 136 -0.65 -38.72 9.09
CA ASP A 136 0.23 -38.14 8.06
C ASP A 136 -0.57 -37.38 6.98
N TYR A 137 -1.71 -37.95 6.55
CA TYR A 137 -2.58 -37.31 5.56
C TYR A 137 -3.29 -36.08 6.12
N GLU A 138 -3.70 -36.10 7.39
CA GLU A 138 -4.30 -34.94 8.05
C GLU A 138 -3.28 -33.80 8.22
N ALA A 139 -2.04 -34.14 8.60
CA ALA A 139 -0.95 -33.17 8.69
C ALA A 139 -0.65 -32.52 7.34
N GLU A 140 -0.49 -33.33 6.28
CA GLU A 140 -0.25 -32.83 4.92
C GLU A 140 -1.43 -31.95 4.44
N GLN A 141 -2.67 -32.40 4.68
CA GLN A 141 -3.86 -31.64 4.28
C GLN A 141 -3.95 -30.30 5.01
N LYS A 142 -3.60 -30.25 6.30
CA LYS A 142 -3.59 -29.01 7.09
C LYS A 142 -2.58 -28.02 6.54
N GLU A 143 -1.34 -28.45 6.29
CA GLU A 143 -0.31 -27.58 5.72
C GLU A 143 -0.71 -27.03 4.34
N LEU A 144 -1.27 -27.90 3.48
CA LEU A 144 -1.72 -27.49 2.15
C LEU A 144 -2.88 -26.50 2.21
N LYS A 145 -3.81 -26.65 3.16
CA LYS A 145 -4.91 -25.70 3.38
C LYS A 145 -4.39 -24.34 3.84
N GLU A 146 -3.43 -24.31 4.76
CA GLU A 146 -2.79 -23.07 5.22
C GLU A 146 -2.05 -22.35 4.08
N LYS A 147 -1.27 -23.11 3.28
CA LYS A 147 -0.58 -22.59 2.08
C LYS A 147 -1.57 -22.07 1.04
N ALA A 148 -2.65 -22.80 0.75
CA ALA A 148 -3.68 -22.38 -0.19
C ALA A 148 -4.38 -21.10 0.26
N ALA A 149 -4.72 -20.99 1.55
CA ALA A 149 -5.33 -19.78 2.11
C ALA A 149 -4.39 -18.56 2.01
N ALA A 150 -3.09 -18.73 2.26
CA ALA A 150 -2.10 -17.68 2.09
C ALA A 150 -1.99 -17.24 0.62
N LEU A 151 -1.86 -18.19 -0.31
CA LEU A 151 -1.80 -17.90 -1.76
C LEU A 151 -3.07 -17.22 -2.27
N GLN A 152 -4.24 -17.64 -1.79
CA GLN A 152 -5.52 -17.04 -2.16
C GLN A 152 -5.65 -15.61 -1.63
N SER A 153 -5.20 -15.34 -0.41
CA SER A 153 -5.15 -13.99 0.18
C SER A 153 -4.20 -13.06 -0.57
N GLU A 154 -3.10 -13.58 -1.13
CA GLU A 154 -2.20 -12.78 -1.96
C GLU A 154 -2.79 -12.52 -3.35
N LEU A 155 -3.49 -13.48 -3.94
CA LEU A 155 -4.16 -13.32 -5.24
C LEU A 155 -5.37 -12.39 -5.14
N SER A 156 -6.14 -12.41 -4.04
CA SER A 156 -7.29 -11.51 -3.86
C SER A 156 -6.89 -10.03 -3.86
N LYS A 157 -5.74 -9.70 -3.24
CA LYS A 157 -5.15 -8.34 -3.28
C LYS A 157 -4.89 -7.84 -4.71
N THR A 158 -4.66 -8.75 -5.65
CA THR A 158 -4.44 -8.37 -7.06
C THR A 158 -5.74 -8.16 -7.84
N LEU A 159 -6.82 -8.88 -7.52
CA LEU A 159 -8.15 -8.60 -8.08
C LEU A 159 -8.70 -7.26 -7.57
N GLU A 160 -8.37 -6.90 -6.33
CA GLU A 160 -8.70 -5.58 -5.77
C GLU A 160 -8.12 -4.42 -6.59
N ALA A 161 -7.03 -4.60 -7.33
CA ALA A 161 -6.38 -3.53 -8.09
C ALA A 161 -7.30 -2.88 -9.14
N THR A 162 -8.08 -3.69 -9.87
CA THR A 162 -9.04 -3.18 -10.88
C THR A 162 -10.18 -2.41 -10.22
N ALA A 163 -10.77 -2.95 -9.15
CA ALA A 163 -11.79 -2.28 -8.35
C ALA A 163 -11.26 -1.01 -7.67
N ASN A 164 -9.97 -1.01 -7.29
CA ASN A 164 -9.28 0.12 -6.68
C ASN A 164 -9.02 1.24 -7.69
N ALA A 165 -8.64 0.91 -8.93
CA ALA A 165 -8.55 1.89 -10.01
C ALA A 165 -9.91 2.56 -10.30
N GLU A 166 -10.99 1.79 -10.35
CA GLU A 166 -12.34 2.33 -10.51
C GLU A 166 -12.77 3.24 -9.35
N LYS A 167 -12.48 2.85 -8.09
CA LYS A 167 -12.74 3.69 -6.92
C LYS A 167 -11.95 4.99 -7.00
N PHE A 168 -10.68 4.94 -7.38
CA PHE A 168 -9.86 6.13 -7.57
C PHE A 168 -10.44 7.06 -8.64
N MET A 169 -10.88 6.51 -9.78
CA MET A 169 -11.52 7.30 -10.82
C MET A 169 -12.83 7.97 -10.37
N LYS A 170 -13.62 7.32 -9.51
CA LYS A 170 -14.81 7.97 -8.91
C LYS A 170 -14.41 9.19 -8.09
N VAL A 171 -13.34 9.10 -7.32
CA VAL A 171 -12.80 10.22 -6.51
C VAL A 171 -12.27 11.33 -7.42
N VAL A 172 -11.52 11.00 -8.48
CA VAL A 172 -11.06 11.96 -9.50
C VAL A 172 -12.24 12.71 -10.12
N ARG A 173 -13.27 12.00 -10.58
CA ARG A 173 -14.46 12.60 -11.21
C ARG A 173 -15.19 13.55 -10.26
N LYS A 174 -15.29 13.20 -8.97
CA LYS A 174 -15.92 14.04 -7.92
C LYS A 174 -15.18 15.37 -7.70
N TYR A 175 -13.87 15.40 -7.89
CA TYR A 175 -13.02 16.56 -7.63
C TYR A 175 -12.21 17.00 -8.85
N THR A 176 -12.83 16.93 -10.03
CA THR A 176 -12.19 17.31 -11.31
C THR A 176 -11.66 18.76 -11.28
N SER A 177 -12.33 19.64 -10.53
CA SER A 177 -11.88 21.00 -10.24
C SER A 177 -12.07 21.32 -8.76
N PHE A 178 -11.03 21.80 -8.10
CA PHE A 178 -11.10 22.32 -6.73
C PHE A 178 -10.25 23.59 -6.60
N GLU A 179 -10.79 24.58 -5.89
CA GLU A 179 -10.11 25.86 -5.66
C GLU A 179 -9.03 25.72 -4.57
N GLU A 180 -9.39 25.08 -3.45
CA GLU A 180 -8.51 24.90 -2.29
C GLU A 180 -8.46 23.44 -1.81
N LEU A 181 -7.31 23.04 -1.24
CA LEU A 181 -7.19 21.75 -0.57
C LEU A 181 -7.98 21.75 0.73
N THR A 182 -8.99 20.90 0.80
CA THR A 182 -9.77 20.67 2.02
C THR A 182 -9.30 19.38 2.73
N PRO A 183 -9.41 19.30 4.07
CA PRO A 183 -9.08 18.08 4.80
C PRO A 183 -9.87 16.85 4.36
N THR A 184 -11.11 17.04 3.89
CA THR A 184 -11.96 15.96 3.35
C THR A 184 -11.43 15.45 2.02
N LEU A 185 -11.12 16.35 1.08
CA LEU A 185 -10.51 15.98 -0.20
C LEU A 185 -9.20 15.22 0.01
N LEU A 186 -8.32 15.72 0.88
CA LEU A 186 -7.05 15.06 1.16
C LEU A 186 -7.23 13.65 1.74
N ARG A 187 -8.19 13.44 2.64
CA ARG A 187 -8.46 12.11 3.20
C ARG A 187 -9.09 11.13 2.20
N GLU A 188 -9.82 11.64 1.20
CA GLU A 188 -10.36 10.80 0.14
C GLU A 188 -9.27 10.44 -0.90
N PHE A 189 -8.41 11.39 -1.26
CA PHE A 189 -7.39 11.21 -2.31
C PHE A 189 -6.08 10.62 -1.84
N VAL A 190 -5.61 10.97 -0.64
CA VAL A 190 -4.24 10.75 -0.21
C VAL A 190 -4.23 9.83 1.00
N GLU A 191 -3.57 8.68 0.84
CA GLU A 191 -3.37 7.72 1.92
C GLU A 191 -2.23 8.19 2.84
N LYS A 192 -1.10 8.58 2.24
CA LYS A 192 0.05 9.11 2.97
C LYS A 192 0.94 9.96 2.08
N ILE A 193 1.69 10.86 2.70
CA ILE A 193 2.72 11.69 2.07
C ILE A 193 4.02 11.43 2.82
N VAL A 194 5.03 10.98 2.09
CA VAL A 194 6.36 10.70 2.64
C VAL A 194 7.27 11.87 2.31
N ILE A 195 7.97 12.38 3.33
CA ILE A 195 8.86 13.53 3.21
C ILE A 195 10.29 13.07 3.43
N HIS A 196 11.13 13.33 2.42
CA HIS A 196 12.56 13.05 2.45
C HIS A 196 13.36 14.20 3.04
N GLU A 197 14.64 13.94 3.32
CA GLU A 197 15.56 14.96 3.80
C GLU A 197 15.76 16.07 2.75
N SER A 198 15.95 17.31 3.21
CA SER A 198 16.19 18.43 2.30
C SER A 198 17.66 18.48 1.87
N GLU A 199 17.91 18.54 0.57
CA GLU A 199 19.24 18.69 -0.01
C GLU A 199 19.54 20.15 -0.33
N ALA A 200 20.71 20.63 0.09
CA ALA A 200 21.18 21.99 -0.22
C ALA A 200 21.85 22.02 -1.60
N LEU A 201 21.22 22.68 -2.57
CA LEU A 201 21.75 22.78 -3.93
C LEU A 201 22.94 23.76 -4.02
N ASP A 202 23.05 24.68 -3.07
CA ASP A 202 24.12 25.68 -3.00
C ASP A 202 25.30 25.24 -2.10
N GLY A 203 25.32 23.98 -1.64
CA GLY A 203 26.32 23.44 -0.72
C GLY A 203 26.32 24.09 0.67
N LYS A 204 25.42 25.04 0.95
CA LYS A 204 25.35 25.76 2.22
C LYS A 204 24.26 25.13 3.09
N ARG A 205 24.65 24.67 4.29
CA ARG A 205 23.69 24.11 5.27
C ARG A 205 22.58 25.09 5.69
N ARG A 206 22.78 26.40 5.50
CA ARG A 206 21.78 27.48 5.70
C ARG A 206 21.50 28.26 4.40
N GLY A 207 21.69 27.61 3.27
CA GLY A 207 21.36 28.11 1.94
C GLY A 207 19.87 28.39 1.76
N LYS A 208 19.57 29.33 0.86
CA LYS A 208 18.18 29.63 0.45
C LYS A 208 17.70 28.67 -0.63
N LEU A 209 18.61 28.04 -1.37
CA LEU A 209 18.28 27.09 -2.43
C LEU A 209 18.35 25.66 -1.89
N ARG A 210 17.19 25.01 -1.79
CA ARG A 210 17.09 23.61 -1.38
C ARG A 210 16.14 22.87 -2.29
N ARG A 211 16.45 21.59 -2.52
CA ARG A 211 15.53 20.62 -3.09
C ARG A 211 15.06 19.70 -1.98
N GLN A 212 13.79 19.36 -1.97
CA GLN A 212 13.25 18.37 -1.06
C GLN A 212 12.27 17.51 -1.83
N GLU A 213 12.46 16.20 -1.75
CA GLU A 213 11.58 15.24 -2.38
C GLU A 213 10.39 14.95 -1.48
N ILE A 214 9.21 14.88 -2.08
CA ILE A 214 7.99 14.42 -1.44
C ILE A 214 7.36 13.33 -2.30
N GLU A 215 6.96 12.23 -1.68
CA GLU A 215 6.18 11.19 -2.33
C GLU A 215 4.74 11.26 -1.85
N ILE A 216 3.80 11.23 -2.79
CA ILE A 216 2.37 11.23 -2.49
C ILE A 216 1.83 9.85 -2.87
N TYR A 217 1.29 9.15 -1.88
CA TYR A 217 0.59 7.89 -2.06
C TYR A 217 -0.90 8.18 -2.09
N TYR A 218 -1.51 7.93 -3.24
CA TYR A 218 -2.92 8.09 -3.47
C TYR A 218 -3.70 6.89 -2.93
N SER A 219 -4.86 7.17 -2.34
CA SER A 219 -5.79 6.13 -1.91
C SER A 219 -6.06 5.16 -3.05
N PHE A 220 -6.11 3.87 -2.75
CA PHE A 220 -6.41 2.76 -3.68
C PHE A 220 -5.31 2.42 -4.70
N VAL A 221 -4.50 3.39 -5.14
CA VAL A 221 -3.55 3.19 -6.26
C VAL A 221 -2.08 3.42 -5.91
N GLY A 222 -1.77 3.93 -4.71
CA GLY A 222 -0.38 4.11 -4.26
C GLY A 222 0.32 5.27 -4.96
N LYS A 223 1.62 5.12 -5.24
CA LYS A 223 2.43 6.17 -5.90
C LYS A 223 2.08 6.19 -7.38
N VAL A 224 1.61 7.33 -7.88
CA VAL A 224 1.26 7.53 -9.29
C VAL A 224 2.36 8.34 -9.95
N GLU A 225 3.06 7.73 -10.90
CA GLU A 225 4.01 8.40 -11.78
C GLU A 225 3.34 8.62 -13.13
N LEU A 226 3.10 9.88 -13.48
CA LEU A 226 2.55 10.25 -14.77
C LEU A 226 3.66 10.21 -15.83
N PRO A 227 3.39 9.69 -17.04
CA PRO A 227 4.32 9.82 -18.15
C PRO A 227 4.51 11.28 -18.54
N ASP A 228 5.74 11.63 -18.95
CA ASP A 228 6.12 12.97 -19.42
C ASP A 228 5.31 13.44 -20.65
#